data_AF-A0A9P5VEY7-F1
#
_entry.id   AF-A0A9P5VEY7-F1
#
_cell.length_a   1.000
_cell.length_b   1.000
_cell.length_c   1.000
_cell.angle_alpha   90.00
_cell.angle_beta   90.00
_cell.angle_gamma   90.00
#
_symmetry.space_group_name_H-M   'P 1'
#
loop_
_entity.id
_entity.type
_entity.pdbx_description
1 polymer ?
#
loop_
_entity_poly.entity_id
_entity_poly.type
_entity_poly.pdbx_seq_one_letter_code
_entity_poly.pdbx_strand_id
1 'polypeptide(L)'
;MVVFMDGKEVKLNSVEDEREISCRTFDLVPCKQASSSAAQPFFSAQDQERPYSVLNYDETIISTAGYTHFTRLLRKSDGNANNPKQVQDIKQFLEIARRKDAKSGRIKKNGSQIKFKVRCSRYLYTLVINDAAKAEKLKQSLPPTLLIENIKN
;
A
#
# COMPACT_ATOMS: atom_id res chain seq x y z
N MET A 1 9.29 30.91 -24.14
CA MET A 1 10.12 32.11 -23.93
C MET A 1 11.57 31.65 -24.00
N VAL A 2 12.40 32.19 -24.91
CA VAL A 2 13.80 31.75 -25.09
C VAL A 2 14.68 32.79 -24.41
N VAL A 3 15.55 32.39 -23.49
CA VAL A 3 16.42 33.32 -22.76
C VAL A 3 17.85 33.11 -23.23
N PHE A 4 18.51 34.18 -23.66
CA PHE A 4 19.90 34.17 -24.10
C PHE A 4 20.78 34.70 -22.97
N MET A 5 21.72 33.88 -22.49
CA MET A 5 22.89 34.34 -21.75
C MET A 5 24.15 33.78 -22.43
N ASP A 6 25.16 34.64 -22.61
CA ASP A 6 26.48 34.35 -23.19
C ASP A 6 26.50 33.81 -24.64
N GLY A 7 25.52 34.18 -25.46
CA GLY A 7 25.57 33.95 -26.90
C GLY A 7 25.30 32.50 -27.35
N LYS A 8 24.73 31.64 -26.48
CA LYS A 8 24.19 30.34 -26.87
C LYS A 8 22.68 30.27 -26.62
N GLU A 9 21.95 29.82 -27.64
CA GLU A 9 20.50 29.58 -27.58
C GLU A 9 20.22 28.35 -26.71
N VAL A 10 19.50 28.55 -25.60
CA VAL A 10 19.00 27.46 -24.75
C VAL A 10 17.48 27.38 -24.91
N LYS A 11 17.00 26.27 -25.46
CA LYS A 11 15.57 25.94 -25.52
C LYS A 11 15.07 25.52 -24.14
N LEU A 12 14.21 26.34 -23.55
CA LEU A 12 13.40 25.96 -22.39
C LEU A 12 12.38 24.90 -22.83
N ASN A 13 12.57 23.66 -22.36
CA ASN A 13 11.52 22.65 -22.36
C ASN A 13 10.62 22.92 -21.15
N SER A 14 9.58 23.74 -21.36
CA SER A 14 8.53 23.98 -20.38
C SER A 14 7.60 22.78 -20.28
N VAL A 15 7.60 22.11 -19.13
CA VAL A 15 6.36 21.71 -18.45
C VAL A 15 6.59 22.02 -16.97
N GLU A 16 6.24 23.24 -16.60
CA GLU A 16 6.15 23.69 -15.20
C GLU A 16 4.69 23.51 -14.76
N ASP A 17 4.47 22.70 -13.73
CA ASP A 17 3.26 22.73 -12.90
C ASP A 17 3.72 22.96 -11.45
N GLU A 18 4.11 24.20 -11.15
CA GLU A 18 4.30 24.68 -9.79
C GLU A 18 3.49 25.98 -9.64
N ARG A 19 2.33 25.87 -8.98
CA ARG A 19 1.76 26.95 -8.16
C ARG A 19 1.26 26.38 -6.85
N GLU A 20 2.20 26.33 -5.92
CA GLU A 20 2.01 26.70 -4.52
C GLU A 20 0.95 27.82 -4.38
N ILE A 21 -0.09 27.58 -3.60
CA ILE A 21 -0.93 28.64 -3.03
C ILE A 21 -0.51 28.81 -1.58
N SER A 22 0.38 29.78 -1.41
CA SER A 22 0.59 30.69 -0.27
C SER A 22 -0.10 30.36 1.05
N CYS A 23 0.73 30.12 2.05
CA CYS A 23 0.48 30.31 3.47
C CYS A 23 0.25 31.80 3.83
N ARG A 24 -0.24 32.04 5.07
CA ARG A 24 -0.44 33.30 5.83
C ARG A 24 -1.86 33.89 5.72
N THR A 25 -2.57 34.35 6.76
CA THR A 25 -2.32 34.53 8.20
C THR A 25 -3.62 35.07 8.82
N PHE A 26 -3.92 34.68 10.07
CA PHE A 26 -4.80 35.32 11.07
C PHE A 26 -6.25 35.72 10.70
N ASP A 27 -7.20 35.14 11.43
CA ASP A 27 -7.96 35.95 12.41
C ASP A 27 -8.48 35.09 13.55
N LEU A 28 -8.11 35.49 14.76
CA LEU A 28 -8.75 35.14 16.02
C LEU A 28 -10.12 35.84 16.12
N VAL A 29 -10.87 35.43 17.16
CA VAL A 29 -11.86 36.21 17.95
C VAL A 29 -13.32 35.75 17.72
N PRO A 30 -14.21 35.71 18.74
CA PRO A 30 -14.04 35.60 20.20
C PRO A 30 -14.81 34.42 20.84
N CYS A 31 -14.31 33.98 21.98
CA CYS A 31 -15.10 33.38 23.05
C CYS A 31 -15.96 34.48 23.71
N LYS A 32 -17.29 34.29 23.82
CA LYS A 32 -18.12 35.00 24.78
C LYS A 32 -19.07 34.02 25.47
N GLN A 33 -18.97 34.02 26.80
CA GLN A 33 -19.95 33.45 27.71
C GLN A 33 -21.33 34.06 27.49
N ALA A 34 -22.36 33.22 27.59
CA ALA A 34 -23.66 33.64 28.09
C ALA A 34 -24.24 32.51 28.95
N SER A 35 -24.51 32.88 30.19
CA SER A 35 -25.10 32.11 31.26
C SER A 35 -26.62 32.00 31.14
N SER A 36 -27.15 30.98 31.82
CA SER A 36 -28.40 30.97 32.62
C SER A 36 -29.74 30.54 32.00
N SER A 37 -30.38 29.66 32.80
CA SER A 37 -31.81 29.50 33.08
C SER A 37 -32.60 28.41 32.32
N ALA A 38 -32.77 27.29 33.03
CA ALA A 38 -34.03 26.64 33.37
C ALA A 38 -35.11 26.40 32.28
N ALA A 39 -35.38 25.13 31.97
CA ALA A 39 -36.66 24.48 32.26
C ALA A 39 -36.58 22.97 31.95
N GLN A 40 -36.99 22.16 32.91
CA GLN A 40 -37.18 20.71 32.81
C GLN A 40 -38.61 20.42 32.30
N PRO A 41 -38.80 19.31 31.57
CA PRO A 41 -39.83 18.35 31.96
C PRO A 41 -39.20 16.96 32.11
N PHE A 42 -39.10 16.41 33.32
CA PHE A 42 -40.09 15.51 33.93
C PHE A 42 -40.74 14.55 32.91
N PHE A 43 -40.12 13.39 32.71
CA PHE A 43 -40.90 12.17 32.50
C PHE A 43 -40.32 11.04 33.34
N SER A 44 -41.24 10.42 34.05
CA SER A 44 -41.11 9.49 35.15
C SER A 44 -40.36 8.22 34.82
N ALA A 45 -39.59 7.78 35.81
CA ALA A 45 -39.02 6.46 35.96
C ALA A 45 -40.05 5.33 35.76
N GLN A 46 -39.60 4.26 35.10
CA GLN A 46 -39.82 2.87 35.53
C GLN A 46 -38.91 1.96 34.70
N ASP A 47 -37.94 1.36 35.39
CA ASP A 47 -37.35 0.03 35.25
C ASP A 47 -37.22 -0.59 33.84
N GLN A 48 -36.10 -1.14 33.41
CA GLN A 48 -35.32 -2.12 34.15
C GLN A 48 -33.92 -2.26 33.55
N GLU A 49 -32.93 -2.09 34.42
CA GLU A 49 -31.51 -2.39 34.24
C GLU A 49 -31.29 -3.73 33.51
N ARG A 50 -30.66 -3.72 32.33
CA ARG A 50 -29.96 -4.92 31.86
C ARG A 50 -28.48 -4.79 32.21
N PRO A 51 -27.96 -5.65 33.09
CA PRO A 51 -26.58 -5.57 33.52
C PRO A 51 -25.66 -5.97 32.36
N TYR A 52 -24.79 -5.06 31.96
CA TYR A 52 -23.56 -5.41 31.26
C TYR A 52 -22.68 -6.15 32.27
N SER A 53 -22.70 -7.48 32.23
CA SER A 53 -21.73 -8.28 32.96
C SER A 53 -20.37 -8.09 32.30
N VAL A 54 -19.53 -7.33 32.99
CA VAL A 54 -18.08 -7.32 32.85
C VAL A 54 -17.60 -8.74 33.18
N LEU A 55 -17.14 -9.51 32.18
CA LEU A 55 -16.43 -10.75 32.46
C LEU A 55 -14.96 -10.42 32.68
N ASN A 56 -14.60 -10.43 33.97
CA ASN A 56 -13.25 -10.48 34.47
C ASN A 56 -12.53 -11.70 33.86
N TYR A 57 -11.41 -11.43 33.19
CA TYR A 57 -10.38 -12.43 32.94
C TYR A 57 -9.52 -12.50 34.20
N ASP A 58 -9.72 -13.54 34.99
CA ASP A 58 -8.76 -13.96 35.99
C ASP A 58 -8.25 -15.36 35.66
N GLU A 59 -6.96 -15.52 35.89
CA GLU A 59 -6.13 -16.67 35.56
C GLU A 59 -6.66 -17.98 36.16
N THR A 60 -6.66 -19.06 35.38
CA THR A 60 -6.45 -20.42 35.91
C THR A 60 -5.84 -21.33 34.86
N ILE A 61 -4.70 -21.90 35.24
CA ILE A 61 -3.99 -22.97 34.55
C ILE A 61 -4.85 -24.24 34.58
N ILE A 62 -5.27 -24.73 33.41
CA ILE A 62 -5.78 -26.09 33.23
C ILE A 62 -4.79 -26.86 32.36
N SER A 63 -3.94 -27.62 33.05
CA SER A 63 -3.14 -28.71 32.52
C SER A 63 -4.03 -29.90 32.15
N THR A 64 -3.58 -30.64 31.13
CA THR A 64 -3.87 -32.07 30.89
C THR A 64 -5.30 -32.48 30.55
N ALA A 65 -5.60 -32.51 29.24
CA ALA A 65 -5.76 -33.75 28.45
C ALA A 65 -6.61 -33.47 27.18
N GLY A 66 -5.97 -33.57 26.00
CA GLY A 66 -6.69 -34.04 24.80
C GLY A 66 -7.11 -33.06 23.71
N TYR A 67 -6.90 -31.74 23.84
CA TYR A 67 -7.28 -30.78 22.77
C TYR A 67 -6.09 -30.09 22.09
N THR A 68 -5.15 -30.88 21.58
CA THR A 68 -4.23 -30.40 20.53
C THR A 68 -4.74 -30.88 19.18
N HIS A 69 -5.60 -30.09 18.54
CA HIS A 69 -5.62 -29.99 17.08
C HIS A 69 -6.24 -28.67 16.60
N PHE A 70 -5.79 -27.56 17.20
CA PHE A 70 -5.90 -26.25 16.59
C PHE A 70 -4.77 -26.10 15.55
N THR A 71 -5.14 -25.74 14.33
CA THR A 71 -4.28 -25.49 13.14
C THR A 71 -3.76 -26.70 12.35
N ARG A 72 -4.66 -27.36 11.61
CA ARG A 72 -4.27 -28.01 10.34
C ARG A 72 -4.99 -27.33 9.17
N LEU A 73 -4.63 -26.07 8.89
CA LEU A 73 -4.86 -25.51 7.57
C LEU A 73 -3.72 -25.95 6.63
N LEU A 74 -3.67 -27.26 6.34
CA LEU A 74 -2.98 -27.75 5.14
C LEU A 74 -3.91 -27.53 3.95
N ARG A 75 -3.94 -26.30 3.43
CA ARG A 75 -4.59 -26.02 2.15
C ARG A 75 -3.53 -26.03 1.04
N LYS A 76 -3.65 -27.08 0.22
CA LYS A 76 -3.23 -27.27 -1.16
C LYS A 76 -1.73 -27.25 -1.48
N SER A 77 -1.18 -28.46 -1.50
CA SER A 77 -0.33 -28.90 -2.60
C SER A 77 -1.12 -28.85 -3.92
N ASP A 78 -1.32 -27.64 -4.47
CA ASP A 78 -1.69 -27.54 -5.89
C ASP A 78 -0.46 -27.91 -6.71
N GLY A 79 -0.36 -29.20 -7.04
CA GLY A 79 0.66 -29.77 -7.90
C GLY A 79 0.77 -28.98 -9.20
N ASN A 80 1.85 -28.19 -9.29
CA ASN A 80 2.54 -27.88 -10.52
C ASN A 80 3.93 -27.39 -10.10
N ALA A 81 4.92 -28.25 -10.28
CA ALA A 81 6.31 -27.95 -10.04
C ALA A 81 6.71 -26.70 -10.84
N ASN A 82 6.82 -25.57 -10.13
CA ASN A 82 7.84 -24.53 -10.19
C ASN A 82 8.51 -24.20 -11.54
N ASN A 83 7.84 -24.35 -12.69
CA ASN A 83 8.36 -23.81 -13.93
C ASN A 83 8.11 -22.29 -13.95
N PRO A 84 9.17 -21.44 -13.96
CA PRO A 84 9.00 -20.00 -14.12
C PRO A 84 8.40 -19.72 -15.51
N LYS A 85 7.56 -18.68 -15.59
CA LYS A 85 6.94 -18.26 -16.85
C LYS A 85 7.58 -16.97 -17.32
N GLN A 86 8.01 -16.94 -18.58
CA GLN A 86 8.48 -15.72 -19.21
C GLN A 86 7.30 -14.99 -19.86
N VAL A 87 7.24 -13.68 -19.66
CA VAL A 87 6.29 -12.77 -20.31
C VAL A 87 7.07 -11.87 -21.25
N GLN A 88 6.62 -11.74 -22.49
CA GLN A 88 7.24 -10.88 -23.50
C GLN A 88 6.60 -9.49 -23.52
N ASP A 89 5.27 -9.42 -23.33
CA ASP A 89 4.52 -8.18 -23.41
C ASP A 89 4.49 -7.40 -22.09
N ILE A 90 4.75 -6.10 -22.21
CA ILE A 90 4.72 -5.17 -21.07
C ILE A 90 3.31 -5.05 -20.46
N LYS A 91 2.27 -5.01 -21.32
CA LYS A 91 0.88 -4.85 -20.87
C LYS A 91 0.44 -6.02 -19.98
N GLN A 92 0.69 -7.25 -20.45
CA GLN A 92 0.40 -8.47 -19.70
C GLN A 92 1.16 -8.49 -18.37
N PHE A 93 2.41 -8.02 -18.36
CA PHE A 93 3.19 -7.93 -17.13
C PHE A 93 2.59 -6.98 -16.09
N LEU A 94 2.08 -5.82 -16.52
CA LEU A 94 1.42 -4.86 -15.61
C LEU A 94 0.07 -5.36 -15.09
N GLU A 95 -0.67 -6.12 -15.89
CA GLU A 95 -1.89 -6.80 -15.42
C GLU A 95 -1.58 -7.83 -14.32
N ILE A 96 -0.50 -8.59 -14.48
CA ILE A 96 -0.02 -9.54 -13.47
C ILE A 96 0.40 -8.81 -12.19
N ALA A 97 1.11 -7.68 -12.31
CA ALA A 97 1.59 -6.92 -11.15
C ALA A 97 0.47 -6.29 -10.31
N ARG A 98 -0.67 -5.95 -10.92
CA ARG A 98 -1.84 -5.36 -10.23
C ARG A 98 -2.76 -6.41 -9.60
N ARG A 99 -2.58 -7.69 -9.92
CA ARG A 99 -3.45 -8.75 -9.44
C ARG A 99 -3.17 -9.05 -7.96
N LYS A 100 -4.22 -9.36 -7.20
CA LYS A 100 -4.17 -9.62 -5.74
C LYS A 100 -3.31 -10.83 -5.30
N ASP A 101 -2.86 -11.65 -6.24
CA ASP A 101 -1.99 -12.80 -6.01
C ASP A 101 -0.50 -12.45 -6.05
N ALA A 102 -0.16 -11.25 -6.51
CA ALA A 102 1.21 -10.74 -6.56
C ALA A 102 1.66 -10.35 -5.14
N LYS A 103 2.72 -10.98 -4.67
CA LYS A 103 3.23 -10.82 -3.29
C LYS A 103 4.46 -9.93 -3.23
N SER A 104 5.43 -10.19 -4.10
CA SER A 104 6.70 -9.47 -4.12
C SER A 104 7.26 -9.35 -5.53
N GLY A 105 7.92 -8.21 -5.77
CA GLY A 105 8.64 -7.89 -6.98
C GLY A 105 10.14 -7.87 -6.70
N ARG A 106 10.92 -8.39 -7.64
CA ARG A 106 12.38 -8.38 -7.61
C ARG A 106 12.90 -7.83 -8.91
N ILE A 107 13.77 -6.84 -8.82
CA ILE A 107 14.42 -6.24 -9.98
C ILE A 107 15.88 -6.67 -9.98
N LYS A 108 16.25 -7.45 -10.99
CA LYS A 108 17.62 -7.93 -11.18
C LYS A 108 18.25 -7.24 -12.37
N LYS A 109 19.33 -6.50 -12.15
CA LYS A 109 20.21 -6.02 -13.22
C LYS A 109 21.24 -7.11 -13.55
N ASN A 110 21.39 -7.41 -14.83
CA ASN A 110 22.35 -8.36 -15.39
C ASN A 110 23.09 -7.69 -16.57
N GLY A 111 24.12 -6.90 -16.25
CA GLY A 111 24.80 -6.05 -17.23
C GLY A 111 23.82 -5.14 -17.96
N SER A 112 23.67 -5.35 -19.26
CA SER A 112 22.74 -4.61 -20.13
C SER A 112 21.28 -5.03 -19.99
N GLN A 113 20.99 -6.24 -19.48
CA GLN A 113 19.61 -6.72 -19.34
C GLN A 113 19.07 -6.51 -17.93
N ILE A 114 17.84 -6.03 -17.83
CA ILE A 114 17.11 -5.88 -16.58
C ILE A 114 15.96 -6.87 -16.59
N LYS A 115 15.91 -7.71 -15.55
CA LYS A 115 14.86 -8.72 -15.38
C LYS A 115 13.94 -8.29 -14.24
N PHE A 116 12.68 -8.02 -14.59
CA PHE A 116 11.61 -7.80 -13.63
C PHE A 116 10.99 -9.14 -13.28
N LYS A 117 11.05 -9.52 -12.00
CA LYS A 117 10.53 -10.79 -11.51
C LYS A 117 9.38 -10.50 -10.55
N VAL A 118 8.20 -11.08 -10.76
CA VAL A 118 7.07 -10.96 -9.83
C VAL A 118 6.72 -12.34 -9.30
N ARG A 119 6.69 -12.48 -7.98
CA ARG A 119 6.21 -13.69 -7.32
C ARG A 119 4.71 -13.61 -7.16
N CYS A 120 4.01 -14.52 -7.84
CA CYS A 120 2.58 -14.75 -7.63
C CYS A 120 2.38 -16.00 -6.76
N SER A 121 1.12 -16.38 -6.53
CA SER A 121 0.78 -17.57 -5.72
C SER A 121 1.39 -18.86 -6.27
N ARG A 122 1.32 -19.08 -7.59
CA ARG A 122 1.78 -20.32 -8.24
C ARG A 122 3.11 -20.16 -8.99
N TYR A 123 3.20 -19.14 -9.83
CA TYR A 123 4.35 -18.95 -10.73
C TYR A 123 5.21 -17.74 -10.34
N LEU A 124 6.46 -17.79 -10.78
CA LEU A 124 7.31 -16.62 -10.90
C LEU A 124 7.25 -16.13 -12.35
N TYR A 125 6.80 -14.89 -12.54
CA TYR A 125 6.78 -14.26 -13.86
C TYR A 125 8.04 -13.43 -14.06
N THR A 126 8.66 -13.56 -15.22
CA THR A 126 9.83 -12.78 -15.60
C THR A 126 9.59 -11.99 -16.87
N LEU A 127 9.85 -10.69 -16.83
CA LEU A 127 9.95 -9.82 -17.99
C LEU A 127 11.43 -9.42 -18.15
N VAL A 128 11.96 -9.63 -19.35
CA VAL A 128 13.35 -9.28 -19.70
C VAL A 128 13.31 -8.03 -20.57
N ILE A 129 14.09 -7.03 -20.19
CA ILE A 129 14.18 -5.75 -20.90
C ILE A 129 15.65 -5.42 -21.12
N ASN A 130 16.01 -5.05 -22.34
CA ASN A 130 17.37 -4.67 -22.70
C ASN A 130 17.58 -3.15 -22.56
N ASP A 131 16.52 -2.36 -22.71
CA ASP A 131 16.60 -0.90 -22.67
C ASP A 131 16.47 -0.35 -21.25
N ALA A 132 17.52 0.32 -20.75
CA ALA A 132 17.53 0.91 -19.41
C ALA A 132 16.45 1.99 -19.24
N ALA A 133 16.25 2.85 -20.24
CA ALA A 133 15.25 3.93 -20.20
C ALA A 133 13.81 3.40 -20.08
N LYS A 134 13.49 2.28 -20.73
CA LYS A 134 12.16 1.64 -20.59
C LYS A 134 12.01 0.99 -19.23
N ALA A 135 13.07 0.38 -18.71
CA ALA A 135 13.05 -0.23 -17.39
C ALA A 135 12.78 0.79 -16.27
N GLU A 136 13.34 2.00 -16.36
CA GLU A 136 13.10 3.05 -15.36
C GLU A 136 11.65 3.54 -15.35
N LYS A 137 11.06 3.73 -16.53
CA LYS A 137 9.62 4.02 -16.66
C LYS A 137 8.76 2.90 -16.08
N LEU A 138 9.15 1.65 -16.33
CA LEU A 138 8.41 0.50 -15.81
C LEU A 138 8.47 0.40 -14.29
N LYS A 139 9.59 0.75 -13.67
CA LYS A 139 9.70 0.84 -12.21
C LYS A 139 8.67 1.80 -11.61
N GLN A 140 8.47 2.95 -12.24
CA GLN A 140 7.51 3.96 -11.79
C GLN A 140 6.06 3.52 -12.01
N SER A 141 5.79 2.73 -13.05
CA SER A 141 4.45 2.23 -13.35
C SER A 141 3.99 1.05 -12.49
N LEU A 142 4.90 0.45 -11.71
CA LEU A 142 4.54 -0.64 -10.81
C LEU A 142 3.70 -0.09 -9.64
N PRO A 143 2.71 -0.85 -9.16
CA PRO A 143 1.92 -0.43 -8.02
C PRO A 143 2.81 -0.33 -6.76
N PRO A 144 2.79 0.80 -6.02
CA PRO A 144 3.62 0.98 -4.83
C PRO A 144 3.22 0.07 -3.66
N THR A 145 2.04 -0.55 -3.73
CA THR A 145 1.56 -1.56 -2.77
C THR A 145 2.36 -2.87 -2.87
N LEU A 146 3.07 -3.10 -3.97
CA LEU A 146 3.88 -4.29 -4.17
C LEU A 146 5.28 -4.09 -3.59
N LEU A 147 5.72 -5.01 -2.74
CA LEU A 147 7.06 -4.95 -2.15
C LEU A 147 8.12 -5.18 -3.23
N ILE A 148 8.95 -4.18 -3.51
CA ILE A 148 9.99 -4.24 -4.55
C ILE A 148 11.38 -4.33 -3.93
N GLU A 149 12.07 -5.44 -4.19
CA GLU A 149 13.47 -5.67 -3.80
C GLU A 149 14.41 -5.46 -5.00
N ASN A 150 15.44 -4.64 -4.84
CA ASN A 150 16.49 -4.47 -5.84
C ASN A 150 17.66 -5.44 -5.54
N ILE A 151 17.91 -6.40 -6.43
CA ILE A 151 18.97 -7.40 -6.24
C ILE A 151 20.20 -6.97 -7.06
N LYS A 152 21.22 -6.46 -6.37
CA LYS A 152 22.56 -6.23 -6.94
C LYS A 152 23.29 -7.58 -7.03
N ASN A 153 24.07 -7.78 -8.10
CA ASN A 153 24.99 -8.94 -8.20
C ASN A 153 26.32 -8.52 -7.59
#